data_AF-A0A645IFS4-F1
#
_entry.id   AF-A0A645IFS4-F1
#
_cell.length_a   1.000
_cell.length_b   1.000
_cell.length_c   1.000
_cell.angle_alpha   90.00
_cell.angle_beta   90.00
_cell.angle_gamma   90.00
#
_symmetry.space_group_name_H-M   'P 1'
#
loop_
_entity.id
_entity.type
_entity.pdbx_description
1 polymer ?
#
loop_
_entity_poly.entity_id
_entity_poly.type
_entity_poly.pdbx_seq_one_letter_code
_entity_poly.pdbx_strand_id
1 'polypeptide(L)'
;MIPKYVLTGTPGKAFPKMARALFEQYGVEDQCQAFEFDDLFTLHQLIKNDPVDVLIGTNYGKQIARAEDIPFVRAGWPVLDRYGHYLWPNIGYRGAMRFVERISGAIMDHIDRTCPDEKFDVVM
;
A
#
# COMPACT_ATOMS: atom_id res chain seq x y z
N MET A 1 -2.31 1.39 -11.31
CA MET A 1 -2.37 1.52 -9.84
C MET A 1 -2.18 2.98 -9.49
N ILE A 2 -3.04 3.54 -8.63
CA ILE A 2 -3.01 4.96 -8.28
C ILE A 2 -2.60 5.07 -6.81
N PRO A 3 -1.45 5.70 -6.47
CA PRO A 3 -1.01 5.86 -5.09
C PRO A 3 -1.78 7.00 -4.43
N LYS A 4 -3.05 6.74 -4.11
CA LYS A 4 -4.00 7.75 -3.63
C LYS A 4 -3.53 8.52 -2.41
N TYR A 5 -2.98 7.80 -1.42
CA TYR A 5 -2.40 8.39 -0.21
C TYR A 5 -0.95 7.98 -0.07
N VAL A 6 -0.08 8.98 0.03
CA VAL A 6 1.35 8.80 0.28
C VAL A 6 1.73 9.62 1.51
N LEU A 7 2.27 8.98 2.54
CA LEU A 7 2.44 9.59 3.85
C LEU A 7 3.83 9.31 4.42
N THR A 8 4.42 10.33 5.05
CA THR A 8 5.65 10.19 5.85
C THR A 8 5.50 10.86 7.21
N GLY A 9 5.99 10.18 8.25
CA GLY A 9 6.09 10.76 9.60
C GLY A 9 7.35 11.59 9.82
N THR A 10 8.29 11.60 8.86
CA THR A 10 9.49 12.42 8.96
C THR A 10 9.16 13.87 8.60
N PRO A 11 9.55 14.86 9.41
CA PRO A 11 9.35 16.25 9.06
C PRO A 11 10.20 16.64 7.85
N GLY A 12 9.62 17.33 6.88
CA GLY A 12 10.36 17.96 5.79
C GLY A 12 9.64 18.00 4.44
N LYS A 13 9.68 19.19 3.81
CA LYS A 13 8.98 19.49 2.55
C LYS A 13 9.54 18.80 1.31
N ALA A 14 10.68 18.13 1.43
CA ALA A 14 11.32 17.45 0.31
C ALA A 14 10.44 16.32 -0.23
N PHE A 15 9.79 15.56 0.66
CA PHE A 15 9.01 14.40 0.27
C PHE A 15 7.74 14.75 -0.51
N PRO A 16 6.84 15.62 -0.01
CA PRO A 16 5.66 16.02 -0.78
C PRO A 16 6.02 16.70 -2.10
N LYS A 17 7.12 17.48 -2.14
CA LYS A 17 7.59 18.11 -3.37
C LYS A 17 7.99 17.08 -4.44
N MET A 18 8.75 16.05 -4.06
CA MET A 18 9.12 14.96 -4.97
C MET A 18 7.89 14.13 -5.40
N ALA A 19 6.99 13.84 -4.47
CA ALA A 19 5.77 13.09 -4.76
C ALA A 19 4.87 13.83 -5.75
N ARG A 20 4.63 15.13 -5.55
CA ARG A 20 3.84 15.96 -6.46
C ARG A 20 4.44 16.05 -7.86
N ALA A 21 5.76 16.20 -7.97
CA ALA A 21 6.45 16.20 -9.26
C ALA A 21 6.23 14.88 -10.03
N LEU A 22 6.20 13.74 -9.32
CA LEU A 22 5.86 12.45 -9.92
C LEU A 22 4.38 12.37 -10.30
N PHE A 23 3.48 12.89 -9.48
CA PHE A 23 2.04 12.89 -9.81
C PHE A 23 1.75 13.69 -11.08
N GLU A 24 2.35 14.89 -11.21
CA GLU A 24 2.27 15.73 -12.41
C GLU A 24 2.86 15.03 -13.64
N GLN A 25 4.02 14.37 -13.48
CA GLN A 25 4.68 13.65 -14.57
C GLN A 25 3.80 12.54 -15.17
N TYR A 26 2.98 11.88 -14.34
CA TYR A 26 2.10 10.79 -14.76
C TYR A 26 0.62 11.21 -14.91
N GLY A 27 0.29 12.50 -14.74
CA GLY A 27 -1.06 13.04 -14.90
C GLY A 27 -2.08 12.51 -13.88
N VAL A 28 -1.64 12.30 -12.63
CA VAL A 28 -2.47 11.75 -11.55
C VAL A 28 -2.62 12.71 -10.36
N GLU A 29 -2.31 14.00 -10.53
CA GLU A 29 -2.38 14.99 -9.44
C GLU A 29 -3.74 15.08 -8.73
N ASP A 30 -4.84 14.95 -9.46
CA ASP A 30 -6.19 15.09 -8.91
C ASP A 30 -6.62 13.89 -8.06
N GLN A 31 -5.91 12.77 -8.18
CA GLN A 31 -6.26 11.50 -7.53
C GLN A 31 -5.29 11.13 -6.40
N CYS A 32 -4.20 11.88 -6.22
CA CYS A 32 -3.12 11.54 -5.32
C CYS A 32 -2.83 12.67 -4.32
N GLN A 33 -2.68 12.30 -3.05
CA GLN A 33 -2.37 13.23 -1.97
C GLN A 33 -1.10 12.77 -1.24
N ALA A 34 -0.19 13.72 -1.02
CA ALA A 34 1.07 13.50 -0.31
C ALA A 34 1.08 14.29 1.01
N PHE A 35 1.31 13.60 2.11
CA PHE A 35 1.35 14.15 3.48
C PHE A 35 2.76 14.08 4.07
N GLU A 36 3.12 15.10 4.85
CA GLU A 36 4.36 15.16 5.61
C GLU A 36 4.08 15.35 7.10
N PHE A 37 5.00 14.88 7.94
CA PHE A 37 4.91 15.00 9.40
C PHE A 37 3.56 14.55 9.97
N ASP A 38 3.03 13.48 9.39
CA ASP A 38 1.71 12.95 9.74
C ASP A 38 1.83 11.48 10.16
N ASP A 39 0.77 10.94 10.73
CA ASP A 39 0.79 9.63 11.36
C ASP A 39 -0.22 8.64 10.74
N LEU A 40 -0.19 7.41 11.27
CA LEU A 40 -1.08 6.35 10.81
C LEU A 40 -2.54 6.56 11.23
N PHE A 41 -2.79 7.40 12.24
CA PHE A 41 -4.15 7.72 12.65
C PHE A 41 -4.82 8.61 11.60
N THR A 42 -4.14 9.64 11.11
CA THR A 42 -4.64 10.45 9.99
C THR A 42 -4.82 9.61 8.73
N LEU A 43 -3.86 8.72 8.42
CA LEU A 43 -4.00 7.79 7.30
C LEU A 43 -5.27 6.93 7.42
N HIS A 44 -5.58 6.45 8.63
CA HIS A 44 -6.79 5.66 8.88
C HIS A 44 -8.06 6.50 8.66
N GLN A 45 -8.08 7.76 9.09
CA GLN A 45 -9.20 8.66 8.86
C GLN A 45 -9.45 8.92 7.38
N LEU A 46 -8.38 9.10 6.59
CA LEU A 46 -8.48 9.29 5.14
C LEU A 46 -9.08 8.05 4.46
N ILE A 47 -8.56 6.86 4.79
CA ILE A 47 -9.04 5.59 4.23
C ILE A 47 -10.52 5.34 4.58
N LYS A 48 -10.96 5.74 5.77
CA LYS A 48 -12.38 5.63 6.15
C LYS A 48 -13.31 6.51 5.32
N ASN A 49 -12.87 7.72 5.01
CA ASN A 49 -13.70 8.65 4.22
C ASN A 49 -13.71 8.26 2.75
N ASP A 50 -12.58 7.76 2.25
CA ASP A 50 -12.41 7.45 0.84
C ASP A 50 -11.48 6.23 0.68
N PRO A 51 -12.07 5.02 0.59
CA PRO A 51 -11.35 3.74 0.63
C PRO A 51 -10.29 3.54 -0.44
N VAL A 52 -9.38 2.60 -0.16
CA VAL A 52 -8.31 2.16 -1.06
C VAL A 52 -8.34 0.64 -1.20
N ASP A 53 -7.89 0.13 -2.35
CA ASP A 53 -7.92 -1.30 -2.64
C ASP A 53 -6.78 -2.08 -1.97
N VAL A 54 -5.63 -1.43 -1.73
CA VAL A 54 -4.44 -2.07 -1.15
C VAL A 54 -3.73 -1.10 -0.23
N LEU A 55 -3.33 -1.57 0.95
CA LEU A 55 -2.47 -0.84 1.87
C LEU A 55 -1.03 -1.39 1.78
N ILE A 56 -0.07 -0.50 1.54
CA ILE A 56 1.36 -0.83 1.53
C ILE A 56 2.03 -0.11 2.70
N GLY A 57 2.73 -0.85 3.56
CA GLY A 57 3.43 -0.21 4.67
C GLY A 57 4.09 -1.14 5.67
N THR A 58 4.41 -0.58 6.82
CA THR A 58 5.09 -1.27 7.92
C THR A 58 4.08 -2.02 8.79
N ASN A 59 4.57 -2.81 9.73
CA ASN A 59 3.74 -3.63 10.60
C ASN A 59 2.62 -2.93 11.35
N TYR A 60 2.76 -1.63 11.60
CA TYR A 60 1.73 -0.85 12.28
C TYR A 60 0.46 -0.69 11.42
N GLY A 61 0.58 -0.72 10.09
CA GLY A 61 -0.56 -0.68 9.17
C GLY A 61 -1.50 -1.90 9.28
N LYS A 62 -1.09 -2.97 9.95
CA LYS A 62 -1.92 -4.18 10.13
C LYS A 62 -3.25 -3.90 10.86
N GLN A 63 -3.27 -2.88 11.74
CA GLN A 63 -4.47 -2.51 12.49
C GLN A 63 -5.50 -1.87 11.57
N ILE A 64 -5.05 -0.97 10.68
CA ILE A 64 -5.87 -0.31 9.66
C ILE A 64 -6.41 -1.36 8.68
N ALA A 65 -5.53 -2.20 8.13
CA ALA A 65 -5.92 -3.25 7.20
C ALA A 65 -6.97 -4.20 7.77
N ARG A 66 -6.87 -4.56 9.06
CA ARG A 66 -7.87 -5.39 9.73
C ARG A 66 -9.19 -4.66 9.94
N ALA A 67 -9.15 -3.37 10.28
CA ALA A 67 -10.34 -2.59 10.59
C ALA A 67 -11.18 -2.30 9.33
N GLU A 68 -10.52 -2.01 8.21
CA GLU A 68 -11.17 -1.64 6.94
C GLU A 68 -11.28 -2.81 5.95
N ASP A 69 -10.84 -4.01 6.36
CA ASP A 69 -10.78 -5.23 5.55
C ASP A 69 -10.04 -5.08 4.21
N ILE A 70 -8.89 -4.41 4.22
CA ILE A 70 -8.10 -4.11 3.02
C ILE A 70 -6.90 -5.08 2.91
N PRO A 71 -6.59 -5.62 1.72
CA PRO A 71 -5.35 -6.35 1.48
C PRO A 71 -4.10 -5.56 1.92
N PHE A 72 -3.19 -6.23 2.64
CA PHE A 72 -2.03 -5.57 3.26
C PHE A 72 -0.69 -6.13 2.82
N VAL A 73 0.07 -5.32 2.10
CA VAL A 73 1.41 -5.64 1.62
C VAL A 73 2.46 -4.99 2.52
N ARG A 74 3.20 -5.83 3.26
CA ARG A 74 4.29 -5.38 4.14
C ARG A 74 5.50 -4.93 3.34
N ALA A 75 5.78 -3.63 3.34
CA ALA A 75 6.94 -3.05 2.68
C ALA A 75 7.49 -1.90 3.52
N GLY A 76 8.82 -1.87 3.67
CA GLY A 76 9.51 -0.90 4.51
C GLY A 76 9.98 -1.51 5.83
N TRP A 77 10.13 -0.66 6.83
CA TRP A 77 10.66 -1.02 8.15
C TRP A 77 9.85 -0.30 9.25
N PRO A 78 9.49 -0.98 10.36
CA PRO A 78 9.84 -2.36 10.70
C PRO A 78 8.83 -3.39 10.17
N VAL A 79 9.32 -4.61 9.92
CA VAL A 79 8.50 -5.82 9.70
C VAL A 79 8.82 -6.85 10.79
N LEU A 80 7.96 -6.93 11.81
CA LEU A 80 8.19 -7.68 13.05
C LEU A 80 7.37 -8.98 13.15
N ASP A 81 6.31 -9.13 12.35
CA ASP A 81 5.31 -10.20 12.44
C ASP A 81 5.47 -11.25 11.34
N ARG A 82 6.49 -11.12 10.49
CA ARG A 82 6.82 -12.04 9.41
C ARG A 82 8.34 -12.22 9.35
N TYR A 83 8.77 -13.47 9.19
CA TYR A 83 10.17 -13.84 9.12
C TYR A 83 10.69 -13.82 7.67
N GLY A 84 11.99 -13.58 7.50
CA GLY A 84 12.67 -13.68 6.21
C GLY A 84 12.46 -12.51 5.25
N HIS A 85 11.64 -11.49 5.56
CA HIS A 85 11.41 -10.35 4.66
C HIS A 85 12.70 -9.59 4.29
N TYR A 86 13.63 -9.48 5.22
CA TYR A 86 14.91 -8.78 5.06
C TYR A 86 15.91 -9.52 4.16
N LEU A 87 15.70 -10.82 3.90
CA LEU A 87 16.57 -11.63 3.03
C LEU A 87 16.34 -11.33 1.54
N TRP A 88 15.23 -10.69 1.21
CA TRP A 88 14.79 -10.50 -0.16
C TRP A 88 14.86 -9.03 -0.56
N PRO A 89 15.33 -8.71 -1.78
CA PRO A 89 15.47 -7.34 -2.22
C PRO A 89 14.11 -6.67 -2.44
N ASN A 90 14.09 -5.37 -2.18
CA ASN A 90 12.98 -4.47 -2.52
C ASN A 90 13.36 -3.51 -3.68
N ILE A 91 14.61 -3.55 -4.13
CA ILE A 91 15.17 -2.66 -5.16
C ILE A 91 15.62 -3.44 -6.39
N GLY A 92 15.80 -2.73 -7.51
CA GLY A 92 16.18 -3.30 -8.81
C GLY A 92 15.10 -4.20 -9.40
N TYR A 93 15.39 -4.82 -10.54
CA TYR A 93 14.41 -5.66 -11.25
C TYR A 93 13.91 -6.85 -10.43
N ARG A 94 14.78 -7.48 -9.63
CA ARG A 94 14.37 -8.59 -8.74
C ARG A 94 13.41 -8.12 -7.65
N GLY A 95 13.65 -6.94 -7.07
CA GLY A 95 12.74 -6.33 -6.10
C GLY A 95 11.41 -5.94 -6.73
N ALA A 96 11.45 -5.35 -7.93
CA ALA A 96 10.24 -4.98 -8.67
C ALA A 96 9.35 -6.19 -8.98
N MET A 97 9.91 -7.27 -9.53
CA MET A 97 9.17 -8.51 -9.79
C MET A 97 8.53 -9.07 -8.52
N ARG A 98 9.25 -9.04 -7.40
CA ARG A 98 8.72 -9.47 -6.10
C ARG A 98 7.61 -8.56 -5.59
N PHE A 99 7.71 -7.25 -5.78
CA PHE A 99 6.63 -6.33 -5.40
C PHE A 99 5.36 -6.60 -6.19
N VAL A 100 5.48 -6.80 -7.49
CA VAL A 100 4.35 -7.14 -8.36
C VAL A 100 3.69 -8.43 -7.89
N GLU A 101 4.48 -9.50 -7.69
CA GLU A 101 3.96 -10.78 -7.19
C GLU A 101 3.23 -10.63 -5.86
N ARG A 102 3.80 -9.90 -4.89
CA ARG A 102 3.19 -9.71 -3.57
C ARG A 102 1.93 -8.86 -3.59
N ILE A 103 1.85 -7.84 -4.46
CA ILE A 103 0.66 -7.01 -4.57
C ILE A 103 -0.45 -7.77 -5.27
N SER A 104 -0.15 -8.40 -6.41
CA SER A 104 -1.11 -9.23 -7.14
C SER A 104 -1.64 -10.37 -6.27
N GLY A 105 -0.77 -11.10 -5.58
CA GLY A 105 -1.19 -12.19 -4.67
C GLY A 105 -2.10 -11.69 -3.55
N ALA A 106 -1.77 -10.56 -2.91
CA ALA A 106 -2.62 -10.00 -1.86
C ALA A 106 -4.02 -9.60 -2.35
N ILE A 107 -4.12 -9.06 -3.57
CA ILE A 107 -5.41 -8.71 -4.18
C ILE A 107 -6.20 -9.98 -4.51
N MET A 108 -5.57 -10.97 -5.15
CA MET A 108 -6.20 -12.23 -5.55
C MET A 108 -6.69 -13.01 -4.33
N ASP A 109 -5.87 -13.13 -3.28
CA ASP A 109 -6.26 -13.78 -2.02
C ASP A 109 -7.49 -13.10 -1.37
N HIS A 110 -7.60 -11.78 -1.51
CA HIS A 110 -8.75 -11.03 -0.98
C HIS A 110 -10.01 -11.23 -1.82
N ILE A 111 -9.87 -11.28 -3.16
CA ILE A 111 -10.98 -11.60 -4.07
C ILE A 111 -11.51 -13.01 -3.73
N ASP A 112 -10.63 -14.02 -3.64
CA ASP A 112 -11.01 -15.39 -3.29
C ASP A 112 -11.74 -15.47 -1.94
N ARG A 113 -11.34 -14.66 -0.97
CA ARG A 113 -11.97 -14.61 0.37
C ARG A 113 -13.36 -13.94 0.37
N THR A 114 -13.62 -13.04 -0.56
CA THR A 114 -14.80 -12.15 -0.54
C THR A 114 -15.79 -12.42 -1.66
N CYS A 115 -15.39 -13.14 -2.71
CA CYS A 115 -16.25 -13.47 -3.82
C CYS A 115 -17.37 -14.45 -3.39
N PRO A 116 -18.56 -14.35 -4.01
CA PRO A 116 -19.60 -15.36 -3.82
C PRO A 116 -19.17 -16.68 -4.48
N ASP A 117 -19.65 -17.81 -3.96
CA ASP A 117 -19.30 -19.16 -4.42
C ASP A 117 -19.44 -19.35 -5.95
N GLU A 118 -20.39 -18.66 -6.57
CA GLU A 118 -20.65 -18.70 -8.02
C GLU A 118 -19.59 -18.00 -8.89
N LYS A 119 -18.73 -17.17 -8.29
CA LYS A 119 -17.62 -16.46 -8.94
C LYS A 119 -16.25 -16.96 -8.48
N PHE A 120 -16.21 -18.09 -7.79
CA PHE A 120 -14.96 -18.69 -7.33
C PHE A 120 -14.28 -19.42 -8.49
N ASP A 121 -13.56 -18.65 -9.30
CA ASP A 121 -12.87 -19.15 -10.49
C ASP A 121 -11.56 -19.85 -10.13
N VAL A 122 -11.28 -20.96 -10.82
CA VAL A 122 -10.00 -21.69 -10.67
C VAL A 122 -8.84 -20.93 -11.32
N VAL A 123 -9.15 -20.08 -12.31
CA VAL A 123 -8.18 -19.26 -13.03
C VAL A 123 -8.67 -17.82 -13.03
N MET A 124 -7.89 -16.94 -12.39
CA MET A 124 -8.07 -15.48 -12.40
C MET A 124 -7.07 -14.80 -13.34
#